data_AF-A0A5N6EQT5-F1
#
_entry.id   AF-A0A5N6EQT5-F1
#
_cell.length_a   1.000
_cell.length_b   1.000
_cell.length_c   1.000
_cell.angle_alpha   90.00
_cell.angle_beta   90.00
_cell.angle_gamma   90.00
#
_symmetry.space_group_name_H-M   'P 1'
#
loop_
_entity.id
_entity.type
_entity.pdbx_description
1 polymer ?
#
loop_
_entity_poly.entity_id
_entity_poly.type
_entity_poly.pdbx_seq_one_letter_code
_entity_poly.pdbx_strand_id
1 'polypeptide(L)'
;MAVHYNLDQKHTVKIESLPISIGESKDDIDGISYNHSSPVSTEIDVNLVDGIYKLLEEVDSPDFDTRWQDTPGEALSPSAQHAASTYRQTLCLGLRCLSGEVTIPNSQVWQDAVTYCRAVIAAPQDSVTRANSYWIRSSSDISKAQLQRFGPGIIVAAHKGTSEIVSDHFQGDRLKVPHIDKRQSFYRNARDMNLGAFFYPSCSPLAVGAFDSGIVPCSLSISAFLDPEAAVKGGSISGVAICDDYAAFSIKDHEIRLRIVGFALGCAYEFGRQLVNAIIDGSMLQCVGTSDQLTIEAAMAWRVINGCTSPNSGYIFGKESLEEGLVITEVEIAIHDLLDWRSDVAAGNHENGVSAAYGLGIKDPFHAYLEATLKRAASNPRSGGYAIAAIVYMHFTSVRYGAYDYHGTHGGACSECVRILQDVTIGAGLVWAPKLPPRGFEDSAGTRRLGKTWIDEFKDCGLVQESLGWFQHLVSTGEIRLFDVLNPIKEVDTEADWA
;
A
#
# COMPACT_ATOMS: atom_id res chain seq x y z
N MET A 1 -16.25 43.83 20.18
CA MET A 1 -15.36 43.37 21.27
C MET A 1 -14.54 42.22 20.72
N ALA A 2 -13.27 42.47 20.41
CA ALA A 2 -12.35 41.47 19.90
C ALA A 2 -11.84 40.62 21.08
N VAL A 3 -11.94 39.30 20.95
CA VAL A 3 -11.39 38.35 21.92
C VAL A 3 -9.99 37.96 21.43
N HIS A 4 -8.97 38.43 22.15
CA HIS A 4 -7.58 38.02 21.98
C HIS A 4 -7.42 36.57 22.45
N TYR A 5 -6.96 35.68 21.56
CA TYR A 5 -6.39 34.39 21.96
C TYR A 5 -4.90 34.56 22.21
N ASN A 6 -4.48 34.23 23.42
CA ASN A 6 -3.11 34.33 23.91
C ASN A 6 -2.41 32.97 23.66
N LEU A 7 -1.51 32.91 22.68
CA LEU A 7 -0.71 31.73 22.33
C LEU A 7 0.54 31.68 23.21
N ASP A 8 0.41 31.38 24.50
CA ASP A 8 1.59 31.22 25.38
C ASP A 8 1.34 30.41 26.67
N GLN A 9 0.64 29.27 26.57
CA GLN A 9 0.68 28.26 27.64
C GLN A 9 1.33 26.97 27.13
N LYS A 10 2.62 26.84 27.43
CA LYS A 10 3.35 25.57 27.37
C LYS A 10 2.69 24.58 28.34
N HIS A 11 1.91 23.65 27.81
CA HIS A 11 1.57 22.43 28.53
C HIS A 11 2.77 21.48 28.47
N THR A 12 3.54 21.43 29.55
CA THR A 12 4.58 20.42 29.76
C THR A 12 3.89 19.08 30.02
N VAL A 13 3.68 18.28 28.98
CA VAL A 13 3.29 16.88 29.14
C VAL A 13 4.54 16.11 29.59
N LYS A 14 4.55 15.68 30.85
CA LYS A 14 5.53 14.69 31.35
C LYS A 14 5.25 13.37 30.63
N ILE A 15 6.17 12.96 29.75
CA ILE A 15 6.22 11.58 29.25
C ILE A 15 6.86 10.76 30.38
N GLU A 16 6.04 10.11 31.19
CA GLU A 16 6.52 9.08 32.11
C GLU A 16 6.85 7.83 31.29
N SER A 17 8.12 7.44 31.37
CA SER A 17 8.70 6.25 30.74
C SER A 17 7.87 5.00 31.03
N LEU A 18 7.50 4.26 29.98
CA LEU A 18 6.82 2.97 30.06
C LEU A 18 7.66 1.97 30.89
N PRO A 19 7.04 1.21 31.81
CA PRO A 19 7.74 0.19 32.57
C PRO A 19 8.00 -1.05 31.70
N ILE A 20 9.28 -1.37 31.52
CA ILE A 20 9.74 -2.65 30.99
C ILE A 20 9.52 -3.71 32.09
N SER A 21 8.50 -4.54 31.94
CA SER A 21 8.29 -5.72 32.80
C SER A 21 8.66 -6.97 32.01
N ILE A 22 9.89 -7.44 32.19
CA ILE A 22 10.34 -8.77 31.76
C ILE A 22 9.91 -9.74 32.88
N GLY A 23 8.92 -10.59 32.59
CA GLY A 23 8.60 -11.76 33.40
C GLY A 23 9.55 -12.89 33.04
N GLU A 24 10.37 -13.28 34.01
CA GLU A 24 11.39 -14.31 33.94
C GLU A 24 10.82 -15.70 33.59
N SER A 25 11.38 -16.34 32.56
CA SER A 25 11.58 -17.79 32.56
C SER A 25 13.04 -18.06 32.23
N LYS A 26 13.78 -18.52 33.24
CA LYS A 26 15.16 -19.01 33.13
C LYS A 26 15.20 -20.22 32.21
N ASP A 27 16.05 -20.18 31.20
CA ASP A 27 17.06 -21.21 30.98
C ASP A 27 18.16 -20.64 30.06
N ASP A 28 19.40 -20.93 30.46
CA ASP A 28 20.65 -20.31 30.05
C ASP A 28 21.04 -20.63 28.60
N ILE A 29 21.27 -19.59 27.76
CA ILE A 29 22.35 -19.60 26.76
C ILE A 29 22.98 -18.20 26.71
N ASP A 30 24.16 -18.12 27.29
CA ASP A 30 25.08 -16.98 27.26
C ASP A 30 25.39 -16.50 25.84
N GLY A 31 25.43 -15.17 25.66
CA GLY A 31 26.21 -14.53 24.60
C GLY A 31 25.46 -13.59 23.65
N ILE A 32 24.70 -12.61 24.15
CA ILE A 32 24.36 -11.42 23.36
C ILE A 32 25.00 -10.20 24.03
N SER A 33 26.17 -9.80 23.52
CA SER A 33 26.68 -8.46 23.77
C SER A 33 25.67 -7.47 23.22
N TYR A 34 25.11 -6.63 24.09
CA TYR A 34 24.40 -5.43 23.67
C TYR A 34 25.38 -4.55 22.89
N ASN A 35 25.38 -4.69 21.56
CA ASN A 35 26.01 -3.71 20.68
C ASN A 35 25.19 -2.43 20.81
N HIS A 36 25.67 -1.50 21.63
CA HIS A 36 25.43 -0.09 21.41
C HIS A 36 25.90 0.20 19.98
N SER A 37 24.96 0.28 19.05
CA SER A 37 25.23 0.73 17.69
C SER A 37 25.93 2.09 17.79
N SER A 38 27.16 2.13 17.29
CA SER A 38 27.90 3.38 17.10
C SER A 38 27.05 4.34 16.27
N PRO A 39 27.20 5.67 16.43
CA PRO A 39 26.51 6.62 15.58
C PRO A 39 26.79 6.28 14.12
N VAL A 40 25.72 6.10 13.35
CA VAL A 40 25.78 5.85 11.90
C VAL A 40 26.71 6.90 11.29
N SER A 41 27.72 6.44 10.57
CA SER A 41 28.61 7.33 9.82
C SER A 41 27.77 8.32 9.02
N THR A 42 28.04 9.61 9.15
CA THR A 42 27.43 10.66 8.33
C THR A 42 27.91 10.62 6.88
N GLU A 43 28.87 9.74 6.55
CA GLU A 43 29.35 9.55 5.18
C GLU A 43 28.31 8.74 4.38
N ILE A 44 27.85 9.35 3.28
CA ILE A 44 26.96 8.71 2.31
C ILE A 44 27.77 7.66 1.56
N ASP A 45 27.20 6.47 1.37
CA ASP A 45 27.83 5.39 0.60
C ASP A 45 28.27 5.88 -0.79
N VAL A 46 29.52 5.62 -1.16
CA VAL A 46 30.10 6.10 -2.43
C VAL A 46 29.33 5.56 -3.64
N ASN A 47 28.87 4.31 -3.61
CA ASN A 47 28.10 3.74 -4.71
C ASN A 47 26.74 4.41 -4.86
N LEU A 48 26.14 4.83 -3.75
CA LEU A 48 24.90 5.60 -3.76
C LEU A 48 25.13 6.98 -4.39
N VAL A 49 26.23 7.65 -4.04
CA VAL A 49 26.60 8.95 -4.62
C VAL A 49 26.83 8.83 -6.13
N ASP A 50 27.59 7.83 -6.57
CA ASP A 50 27.83 7.57 -7.99
C ASP A 50 26.53 7.28 -8.75
N GLY A 51 25.63 6.47 -8.16
CA GLY A 51 24.31 6.20 -8.72
C GLY A 51 23.43 7.46 -8.82
N ILE A 52 23.48 8.35 -7.83
CA ILE A 52 22.75 9.63 -7.84
C ILE A 52 23.25 10.51 -8.99
N TYR A 53 24.57 10.70 -9.14
CA TYR A 53 25.11 11.54 -10.21
C TYR A 53 24.83 10.97 -11.59
N LYS A 54 24.96 9.65 -11.77
CA LYS A 54 24.59 8.99 -13.04
C LYS A 54 23.13 9.23 -13.40
N LEU A 55 22.21 9.14 -12.43
CA LEU A 55 20.79 9.36 -12.69
C LEU A 55 20.49 10.84 -12.92
N LEU A 56 21.18 11.78 -12.25
CA LEU A 56 21.07 13.22 -12.55
C LEU A 56 21.50 13.53 -13.98
N GLU A 57 22.61 12.95 -14.46
CA GLU A 57 23.05 13.09 -15.86
C GLU A 57 22.03 12.52 -16.85
N GLU A 58 21.43 11.36 -16.54
CA GLU A 58 20.36 10.76 -17.34
C GLU A 58 19.12 11.67 -17.40
N VAL A 59 18.74 12.26 -16.27
CA VAL A 59 17.56 13.14 -16.16
C VAL A 59 17.78 14.48 -16.85
N ASP A 60 19.02 14.95 -16.98
CA ASP A 60 19.36 16.15 -17.76
C ASP A 60 19.48 15.87 -19.28
N SER A 61 19.50 14.59 -19.68
CA SER A 61 19.57 14.21 -21.09
C SER A 61 18.33 14.69 -21.89
N PRO A 62 18.51 15.12 -23.15
CA PRO A 62 17.40 15.34 -24.08
C PRO A 62 16.55 14.09 -24.30
N ASP A 63 17.15 12.90 -24.14
CA ASP A 63 16.50 11.61 -24.37
C ASP A 63 15.64 11.14 -23.18
N PHE A 64 15.62 11.87 -22.06
CA PHE A 64 14.81 11.48 -20.90
C PHE A 64 13.30 11.55 -21.22
N ASP A 65 12.87 12.63 -21.89
CA ASP A 65 11.45 12.85 -22.20
C ASP A 65 10.96 11.99 -23.36
N THR A 66 11.87 11.38 -24.15
CA THR A 66 11.45 10.50 -25.27
C THR A 66 10.74 9.25 -24.76
N ARG A 67 10.80 8.94 -23.46
CA ARG A 67 10.05 7.86 -22.81
C ARG A 67 8.54 8.09 -22.81
N TRP A 68 8.11 9.35 -22.85
CA TRP A 68 6.70 9.72 -22.95
C TRP A 68 6.16 9.65 -24.39
N GLN A 69 7.01 9.37 -25.39
CA GLN A 69 6.57 9.23 -26.76
C GLN A 69 5.99 7.83 -26.98
N ASP A 70 4.71 7.76 -27.34
CA ASP A 70 4.08 6.50 -27.77
C ASP A 70 4.69 5.99 -29.09
N THR A 71 5.03 6.92 -30.00
CA THR A 71 5.69 6.64 -31.27
C THR A 71 6.97 7.46 -31.39
N PRO A 72 8.13 6.84 -31.71
CA PRO A 72 9.38 7.59 -31.89
C PRO A 72 9.25 8.70 -32.93
N GLY A 73 9.58 9.94 -32.53
CA GLY A 73 9.54 11.11 -33.41
C GLY A 73 8.19 11.82 -33.50
N GLU A 74 7.15 11.33 -32.80
CA GLU A 74 5.90 12.06 -32.63
C GLU A 74 6.01 13.08 -31.49
N ALA A 75 5.39 14.25 -31.67
CA ALA A 75 5.39 15.29 -30.64
C ALA A 75 4.49 14.89 -29.47
N LEU A 76 4.95 15.12 -28.24
CA LEU A 76 4.16 14.86 -27.04
C LEU A 76 2.91 15.74 -27.00
N SER A 77 1.82 15.19 -26.47
CA SER A 77 0.66 16.01 -26.10
C SER A 77 1.06 17.04 -25.03
N PRO A 78 0.40 18.20 -24.93
CA PRO A 78 0.74 19.21 -23.92
C PRO A 78 0.71 18.66 -22.48
N SER A 79 -0.22 17.75 -22.18
CA SER A 79 -0.32 17.08 -20.88
C SER A 79 0.84 16.11 -20.63
N ALA A 80 1.22 15.31 -21.63
CA ALA A 80 2.38 14.42 -21.51
C ALA A 80 3.69 15.21 -21.34
N GLN A 81 3.82 16.35 -22.03
CA GLN A 81 4.97 17.24 -21.90
C GLN A 81 5.06 17.87 -20.50
N HIS A 82 3.93 18.32 -19.96
CA HIS A 82 3.83 18.81 -18.58
C HIS A 82 4.20 17.72 -17.56
N ALA A 83 3.63 16.52 -17.71
CA ALA A 83 3.94 15.40 -16.84
C ALA A 83 5.44 15.05 -16.87
N ALA A 84 6.04 14.87 -18.05
CA ALA A 84 7.47 14.59 -18.19
C ALA A 84 8.34 15.65 -17.48
N SER A 85 8.04 16.93 -17.67
CA SER A 85 8.72 18.04 -16.99
C SER A 85 8.57 17.95 -15.47
N THR A 86 7.37 17.63 -14.98
CA THR A 86 7.11 17.45 -13.55
C THR A 86 7.90 16.28 -12.98
N TYR A 87 7.90 15.12 -13.64
CA TYR A 87 8.68 13.96 -13.20
C TYR A 87 10.17 14.25 -13.14
N ARG A 88 10.70 14.92 -14.17
CA ARG A 88 12.10 15.36 -14.24
C ARG A 88 12.46 16.27 -13.06
N GLN A 89 11.67 17.33 -12.83
CA GLN A 89 11.93 18.30 -11.77
C GLN A 89 11.89 17.66 -10.38
N THR A 90 10.84 16.88 -10.09
CA THR A 90 10.66 16.26 -8.77
C THR A 90 11.71 15.17 -8.52
N LEU A 91 12.08 14.38 -9.53
CA LEU A 91 13.16 13.39 -9.39
C LEU A 91 14.50 14.08 -9.12
N CYS A 92 14.87 15.13 -9.89
CA CYS A 92 16.09 15.90 -9.65
C CYS A 92 16.15 16.46 -8.22
N LEU A 93 15.03 17.00 -7.74
CA LEU A 93 14.93 17.51 -6.38
C LEU A 93 15.17 16.42 -5.34
N GLY A 94 14.50 15.27 -5.50
CA GLY A 94 14.65 14.13 -4.61
C GLY A 94 16.06 13.52 -4.60
N LEU A 95 16.74 13.46 -5.75
CA LEU A 95 18.12 13.02 -5.85
C LEU A 95 19.08 13.97 -5.12
N ARG A 96 18.87 15.28 -5.23
CA ARG A 96 19.63 16.27 -4.46
C ARG A 96 19.33 16.24 -2.96
N CYS A 97 18.11 15.87 -2.57
CA CYS A 97 17.77 15.57 -1.19
C CYS A 97 18.53 14.32 -0.68
N LEU A 98 18.60 13.26 -1.50
CA LEU A 98 19.35 12.04 -1.19
C LEU A 98 20.86 12.27 -1.11
N SER A 99 21.44 13.18 -1.90
CA SER A 99 22.86 13.53 -1.79
C SER A 99 23.15 14.49 -0.63
N GLY A 100 22.12 15.09 -0.03
CA GLY A 100 22.26 16.10 1.03
C GLY A 100 22.58 17.50 0.51
N GLU A 101 22.56 17.73 -0.81
CA GLU A 101 22.66 19.06 -1.41
C GLU A 101 21.45 19.93 -1.05
N VAL A 102 20.27 19.31 -0.91
CA VAL A 102 19.04 19.95 -0.44
C VAL A 102 18.67 19.37 0.92
N THR A 103 18.44 20.25 1.90
CA THR A 103 18.08 19.85 3.26
C THR A 103 17.01 20.77 3.83
N ILE A 104 16.25 20.26 4.81
CA ILE A 104 15.39 21.08 5.67
C ILE A 104 16.13 21.27 7.00
N PRO A 105 16.66 22.47 7.30
CA PRO A 105 17.41 22.71 8.52
C PRO A 105 16.57 22.44 9.77
N ASN A 106 17.20 21.88 10.81
CA ASN A 106 16.59 21.63 12.13
C ASN A 106 15.35 20.72 12.10
N SER A 107 15.24 19.82 11.12
CA SER A 107 14.12 18.87 11.00
C SER A 107 14.58 17.44 11.23
N GLN A 108 14.30 16.90 12.43
CA GLN A 108 14.62 15.51 12.76
C GLN A 108 13.84 14.52 11.87
N VAL A 109 12.56 14.79 11.63
CA VAL A 109 11.71 13.95 10.76
C VAL A 109 12.29 13.88 9.34
N TRP A 110 12.81 15.00 8.81
CA TRP A 110 13.44 15.01 7.50
C TRP A 110 14.71 14.18 7.46
N GLN A 111 15.58 14.31 8.46
CA GLN A 111 16.80 13.51 8.58
C GLN A 111 16.48 12.01 8.69
N ASP A 112 15.46 11.67 9.48
CA ASP A 112 15.01 10.30 9.66
C ASP A 112 14.46 9.71 8.35
N ALA A 113 13.62 10.47 7.62
CA ALA A 113 13.09 10.06 6.32
C ALA A 113 14.19 9.87 5.27
N VAL A 114 15.13 10.82 5.13
CA VAL A 114 16.28 10.68 4.22
C VAL A 114 17.10 9.46 4.57
N THR A 115 17.35 9.22 5.87
CA THR A 115 18.15 8.06 6.29
C THR A 115 17.43 6.75 6.01
N TYR A 116 16.13 6.67 6.27
CA TYR A 116 15.32 5.50 5.92
C TYR A 116 15.35 5.26 4.40
N CYS A 117 15.11 6.28 3.59
CA CYS A 117 15.20 6.20 2.13
C CYS A 117 16.55 5.65 1.64
N ARG A 118 17.67 6.18 2.16
CA ARG A 118 19.01 5.67 1.83
C ARG A 118 19.18 4.20 2.24
N ALA A 119 18.63 3.81 3.39
CA ALA A 119 18.71 2.44 3.87
C ALA A 119 17.87 1.47 3.02
N VAL A 120 16.72 1.90 2.51
CA VAL A 120 15.91 1.13 1.53
C VAL A 120 16.69 0.96 0.22
N ILE A 121 17.32 2.02 -0.27
CA ILE A 121 18.13 1.96 -1.50
C ILE A 121 19.27 0.95 -1.36
N ALA A 122 20.01 1.01 -0.25
CA ALA A 122 21.18 0.18 -0.02
C ALA A 122 20.83 -1.30 0.28
N ALA A 123 19.85 -1.53 1.17
CA ALA A 123 19.51 -2.85 1.67
C ALA A 123 17.99 -2.93 1.96
N PRO A 124 17.16 -3.11 0.92
CA PRO A 124 15.72 -3.18 1.08
C PRO A 124 15.38 -4.46 1.86
N GLN A 125 14.48 -4.34 2.82
CA GLN A 125 13.98 -5.45 3.59
C GLN A 125 12.75 -5.03 4.37
N ASP A 126 11.72 -5.86 4.29
CA ASP A 126 10.73 -5.92 5.35
C ASP A 126 11.27 -6.80 6.49
N SER A 127 11.42 -6.24 7.70
CA SER A 127 11.96 -6.98 8.85
C SER A 127 11.59 -6.36 10.19
N VAL A 128 11.62 -7.18 11.25
CA VAL A 128 11.46 -6.73 12.64
C VAL A 128 12.52 -5.68 13.01
N THR A 129 13.75 -5.81 12.50
CA THR A 129 14.81 -4.81 12.73
C THR A 129 14.42 -3.47 12.10
N ARG A 130 13.86 -3.47 10.89
CA ARG A 130 13.36 -2.26 10.22
C ARG A 130 12.25 -1.60 11.03
N ALA A 131 11.30 -2.40 11.51
CA ALA A 131 10.16 -1.97 12.33
C ALA A 131 10.52 -1.45 13.74
N ASN A 132 11.70 -1.79 14.27
CA ASN A 132 12.17 -1.33 15.58
C ASN A 132 13.30 -0.30 15.50
N SER A 133 13.56 0.22 14.31
CA SER A 133 14.65 1.18 14.09
C SER A 133 14.31 2.57 14.64
N TYR A 134 15.33 3.39 14.89
CA TYR A 134 15.18 4.64 15.63
C TYR A 134 14.28 5.69 14.95
N TRP A 135 14.13 5.63 13.63
CA TRP A 135 13.36 6.61 12.86
C TRP A 135 11.85 6.49 13.10
N ILE A 136 11.35 5.37 13.65
CA ILE A 136 9.91 5.17 13.90
C ILE A 136 9.31 6.24 14.83
N ARG A 137 10.12 6.94 15.64
CA ARG A 137 9.66 8.11 16.42
C ARG A 137 9.02 9.20 15.55
N SER A 138 9.43 9.25 14.29
CA SER A 138 9.05 10.24 13.29
C SER A 138 7.96 9.72 12.35
N SER A 139 7.35 8.57 12.63
CA SER A 139 6.16 8.09 11.93
C SER A 139 4.98 9.06 12.01
N SER A 140 4.02 8.86 11.11
CA SER A 140 2.82 9.70 11.02
C SER A 140 1.88 9.50 12.20
N ASP A 141 1.04 10.51 12.45
CA ASP A 141 0.00 10.41 13.48
C ASP A 141 -1.06 9.34 13.15
N ILE A 142 -1.24 9.02 11.87
CA ILE A 142 -2.09 7.91 11.40
C ILE A 142 -1.55 6.58 11.92
N SER A 143 -0.28 6.28 11.66
CA SER A 143 0.35 5.03 12.12
C SER A 143 0.40 4.95 13.65
N LYS A 144 0.68 6.06 14.33
CA LYS A 144 0.63 6.14 15.80
C LYS A 144 -0.76 5.84 16.35
N ALA A 145 -1.81 6.37 15.72
CA ALA A 145 -3.19 6.08 16.12
C ALA A 145 -3.56 4.61 15.90
N GLN A 146 -3.14 4.02 14.78
CA GLN A 146 -3.40 2.61 14.47
C GLN A 146 -2.70 1.64 15.44
N LEU A 147 -1.45 1.92 15.83
CA LEU A 147 -0.72 1.11 16.81
C LEU A 147 -1.42 1.02 18.18
N GLN A 148 -2.32 1.95 18.50
CA GLN A 148 -3.10 1.92 19.74
C GLN A 148 -4.38 1.08 19.64
N ARG A 149 -4.73 0.57 18.45
CA ARG A 149 -6.02 -0.11 18.18
C ARG A 149 -5.90 -1.63 18.11
N PHE A 150 -4.70 -2.17 17.92
CA PHE A 150 -4.44 -3.61 17.89
C PHE A 150 -3.25 -3.97 18.77
N GLY A 151 -3.02 -5.27 18.98
CA GLY A 151 -1.83 -5.78 19.63
C GLY A 151 -1.56 -7.25 19.28
N PRO A 152 -0.66 -7.93 20.02
CA PRO A 152 -0.18 -9.27 19.67
C PRO A 152 -1.30 -10.31 19.50
N GLY A 153 -2.41 -10.16 20.25
CA GLY A 153 -3.53 -11.11 20.20
C GLY A 153 -4.19 -11.23 18.82
N ILE A 154 -4.24 -10.14 18.06
CA ILE A 154 -4.76 -10.14 16.68
C ILE A 154 -3.82 -10.92 15.74
N ILE A 155 -2.50 -10.73 15.89
CA ILE A 155 -1.50 -11.43 15.08
C ILE A 155 -1.56 -12.94 15.36
N VAL A 156 -1.69 -13.32 16.64
CA VAL A 156 -1.90 -14.72 17.05
C VAL A 156 -3.19 -15.29 16.46
N ALA A 157 -4.29 -14.52 16.47
CA ALA A 157 -5.53 -14.94 15.83
C ALA A 157 -5.36 -15.14 14.33
N ALA A 158 -4.61 -14.28 13.64
CA ALA A 158 -4.35 -14.42 12.21
C ALA A 158 -3.54 -15.69 11.88
N HIS A 159 -2.47 -15.97 12.62
CA HIS A 159 -1.72 -17.22 12.50
C HIS A 159 -2.59 -18.45 12.72
N LYS A 160 -3.38 -18.43 13.80
CA LYS A 160 -4.32 -19.51 14.13
C LYS A 160 -5.32 -19.71 12.99
N GLY A 161 -5.94 -18.63 12.50
CA GLY A 161 -6.93 -18.71 11.44
C GLY A 161 -6.37 -19.26 10.13
N THR A 162 -5.23 -18.77 9.66
CA THR A 162 -4.58 -19.31 8.46
C THR A 162 -4.28 -20.82 8.60
N SER A 163 -3.76 -21.25 9.75
CA SER A 163 -3.46 -22.67 9.99
C SER A 163 -4.71 -23.54 10.11
N GLU A 164 -5.73 -23.08 10.83
CA GLU A 164 -6.97 -23.83 11.06
C GLU A 164 -7.79 -23.96 9.78
N ILE A 165 -7.86 -22.94 8.93
CA ILE A 165 -8.55 -23.03 7.62
C ILE A 165 -7.98 -24.18 6.79
N VAL A 166 -6.65 -24.29 6.69
CA VAL A 166 -5.97 -25.36 5.93
C VAL A 166 -6.24 -26.74 6.56
N SER A 167 -6.19 -26.83 7.88
CA SER A 167 -6.49 -28.07 8.61
C SER A 167 -7.95 -28.51 8.44
N ASP A 168 -8.88 -27.59 8.65
CA ASP A 168 -10.32 -27.84 8.75
C ASP A 168 -10.95 -28.12 7.38
N HIS A 169 -10.49 -27.42 6.33
CA HIS A 169 -11.15 -27.43 5.01
C HIS A 169 -10.30 -28.04 3.89
N PHE A 170 -8.99 -28.16 4.08
CA PHE A 170 -8.05 -28.59 3.03
C PHE A 170 -7.15 -29.76 3.44
N GLN A 171 -7.55 -30.54 4.45
CA GLN A 171 -6.85 -31.76 4.90
C GLN A 171 -5.39 -31.51 5.31
N GLY A 172 -5.08 -30.30 5.78
CA GLY A 172 -3.73 -29.91 6.16
C GLY A 172 -2.81 -29.58 4.97
N ASP A 173 -3.32 -29.55 3.74
CA ASP A 173 -2.54 -29.28 2.53
C ASP A 173 -2.95 -27.94 1.91
N ARG A 174 -2.09 -26.93 2.08
CA ARG A 174 -2.32 -25.56 1.60
C ARG A 174 -2.39 -25.46 0.08
N LEU A 175 -1.79 -26.39 -0.66
CA LEU A 175 -1.80 -26.38 -2.13
C LEU A 175 -3.17 -26.76 -2.70
N LYS A 176 -4.02 -27.41 -1.90
CA LYS A 176 -5.41 -27.72 -2.27
C LYS A 176 -6.34 -26.51 -2.22
N VAL A 177 -5.89 -25.37 -1.69
CA VAL A 177 -6.67 -24.14 -1.72
C VAL A 177 -6.69 -23.62 -3.16
N PRO A 178 -7.86 -23.46 -3.81
CA PRO A 178 -7.92 -22.79 -5.11
C PRO A 178 -7.49 -21.34 -4.96
N HIS A 179 -6.44 -20.93 -5.67
CA HIS A 179 -5.78 -19.63 -5.50
C HIS A 179 -5.11 -19.17 -6.79
N ILE A 180 -4.67 -17.92 -6.82
CA ILE A 180 -3.79 -17.42 -7.88
C ILE A 180 -2.35 -17.59 -7.43
N ASP A 181 -1.53 -18.31 -8.21
CA ASP A 181 -0.09 -18.22 -8.03
C ASP A 181 0.37 -16.84 -8.50
N LYS A 182 0.57 -15.94 -7.53
CA LYS A 182 0.98 -14.55 -7.78
C LYS A 182 2.29 -14.47 -8.55
N ARG A 183 3.23 -15.39 -8.32
CA ARG A 183 4.54 -15.43 -8.98
C ARG A 183 4.38 -15.87 -10.43
N GLN A 184 3.63 -16.94 -10.68
CA GLN A 184 3.38 -17.39 -12.05
C GLN A 184 2.54 -16.37 -12.83
N SER A 185 1.51 -15.81 -12.22
CA SER A 185 0.69 -14.74 -12.82
C SER A 185 1.56 -13.54 -13.22
N PHE A 186 2.45 -13.11 -12.32
CA PHE A 186 3.42 -12.06 -12.64
C PHE A 186 4.26 -12.40 -13.86
N TYR A 187 4.91 -13.57 -13.89
CA TYR A 187 5.79 -13.95 -15.00
C TYR A 187 5.06 -14.16 -16.33
N ARG A 188 3.79 -14.61 -16.30
CA ARG A 188 2.94 -14.72 -17.48
C ARG A 188 2.68 -13.34 -18.11
N ASN A 189 2.40 -12.32 -17.29
CA ASN A 189 1.78 -11.09 -17.75
C ASN A 189 2.69 -9.85 -17.73
N ALA A 190 3.77 -9.83 -16.94
CA ALA A 190 4.61 -8.63 -16.73
C ALA A 190 5.23 -8.07 -18.03
N ARG A 191 5.52 -8.92 -19.02
CA ARG A 191 6.09 -8.49 -20.30
C ARG A 191 5.12 -7.71 -21.18
N ASP A 192 3.82 -7.93 -20.98
CA ASP A 192 2.74 -7.30 -21.73
C ASP A 192 2.22 -6.04 -21.01
N MET A 193 2.85 -5.65 -19.90
CA MET A 193 2.51 -4.42 -19.19
C MET A 193 2.99 -3.19 -19.93
N ASN A 194 2.04 -2.28 -20.18
CA ASN A 194 2.33 -0.95 -20.66
C ASN A 194 2.52 0.00 -19.47
N LEU A 195 3.73 0.04 -18.94
CA LEU A 195 4.07 0.86 -17.79
C LEU A 195 4.04 2.36 -18.15
N GLY A 196 3.81 3.20 -17.13
CA GLY A 196 4.05 4.64 -17.22
C GLY A 196 5.51 4.91 -17.58
N ALA A 197 5.77 5.97 -18.33
CA ALA A 197 7.08 6.30 -18.89
C ALA A 197 8.18 6.46 -17.82
N PHE A 198 7.80 6.88 -16.62
CA PHE A 198 8.70 6.95 -15.45
C PHE A 198 9.16 5.55 -14.96
N PHE A 199 8.34 4.52 -15.16
CA PHE A 199 8.53 3.15 -14.69
C PHE A 199 9.11 2.28 -15.81
N TYR A 200 10.40 2.45 -16.08
CA TYR A 200 11.15 1.66 -17.07
C TYR A 200 12.41 1.04 -16.45
N PRO A 201 12.80 -0.20 -16.80
CA PRO A 201 12.19 -1.06 -17.82
C PRO A 201 11.09 -1.98 -17.28
N SER A 202 10.17 -2.40 -18.17
CA SER A 202 9.15 -3.40 -17.86
C SER A 202 9.70 -4.79 -17.54
N CYS A 203 11.00 -5.03 -17.78
CA CYS A 203 11.67 -6.24 -17.32
C CYS A 203 12.04 -6.23 -15.83
N SER A 204 11.95 -5.08 -15.14
CA SER A 204 12.19 -4.99 -13.69
C SER A 204 10.91 -5.35 -12.92
N PRO A 205 10.93 -6.37 -12.06
CA PRO A 205 9.81 -6.68 -11.18
C PRO A 205 9.44 -5.54 -10.26
N LEU A 206 10.43 -4.78 -9.77
CA LEU A 206 10.19 -3.61 -8.94
C LEU A 206 9.49 -2.49 -9.70
N ALA A 207 9.88 -2.22 -10.95
CA ALA A 207 9.23 -1.20 -11.76
C ALA A 207 7.75 -1.54 -12.03
N VAL A 208 7.46 -2.80 -12.36
CA VAL A 208 6.09 -3.27 -12.59
C VAL A 208 5.27 -3.16 -11.30
N GLY A 209 5.77 -3.72 -10.19
CA GLY A 209 5.08 -3.72 -8.91
C GLY A 209 4.83 -2.33 -8.34
N ALA A 210 5.81 -1.43 -8.43
CA ALA A 210 5.66 -0.05 -8.00
C ALA A 210 4.61 0.70 -8.82
N PHE A 211 4.51 0.43 -10.12
CA PHE A 211 3.49 1.04 -10.97
C PHE A 211 2.09 0.48 -10.67
N ASP A 212 1.90 -0.85 -10.79
CA ASP A 212 0.58 -1.46 -10.85
C ASP A 212 -0.05 -1.76 -9.49
N SER A 213 0.77 -2.07 -8.49
CA SER A 213 0.36 -2.46 -7.14
C SER A 213 0.57 -1.33 -6.13
N GLY A 214 1.22 -0.25 -6.55
CA GLY A 214 1.57 0.87 -5.70
C GLY A 214 0.99 2.19 -6.16
N ILE A 215 1.71 2.84 -7.04
CA ILE A 215 1.53 4.26 -7.31
C ILE A 215 0.21 4.51 -8.02
N VAL A 216 -0.20 3.67 -8.98
CA VAL A 216 -1.53 3.79 -9.60
C VAL A 216 -2.65 3.63 -8.57
N PRO A 217 -2.79 2.50 -7.84
CA PRO A 217 -3.88 2.36 -6.88
C PRO A 217 -3.82 3.40 -5.74
N CYS A 218 -2.66 3.65 -5.13
CA CYS A 218 -2.56 4.65 -4.06
C CYS A 218 -2.96 6.06 -4.54
N SER A 219 -2.57 6.45 -5.76
CA SER A 219 -2.97 7.75 -6.31
C SER A 219 -4.45 7.82 -6.68
N LEU A 220 -5.06 6.72 -7.14
CA LEU A 220 -6.51 6.65 -7.33
C LEU A 220 -7.26 6.81 -5.99
N SER A 221 -6.76 6.20 -4.91
CA SER A 221 -7.30 6.37 -3.55
C SER A 221 -7.23 7.84 -3.12
N ILE A 222 -6.05 8.46 -3.22
CA ILE A 222 -5.80 9.86 -2.84
C ILE A 222 -6.56 10.87 -3.71
N SER A 223 -6.96 10.49 -4.93
CA SER A 223 -7.79 11.35 -5.81
C SER A 223 -9.15 11.70 -5.19
N ALA A 224 -9.52 11.03 -4.09
CA ALA A 224 -10.59 11.47 -3.21
C ALA A 224 -10.41 12.92 -2.77
N PHE A 225 -9.19 13.43 -2.57
CA PHE A 225 -8.96 14.74 -1.93
C PHE A 225 -8.13 15.72 -2.76
N LEU A 226 -7.42 15.21 -3.76
CA LEU A 226 -6.45 15.95 -4.55
C LEU A 226 -6.75 15.81 -6.04
N ASP A 227 -6.37 16.84 -6.81
CA ASP A 227 -6.38 16.78 -8.26
C ASP A 227 -5.35 15.77 -8.78
N PRO A 228 -5.50 15.24 -10.02
CA PRO A 228 -4.72 14.11 -10.51
C PRO A 228 -3.19 14.21 -10.33
N GLU A 229 -2.58 15.34 -10.68
CA GLU A 229 -1.12 15.52 -10.52
C GLU A 229 -0.70 15.39 -9.05
N ALA A 230 -1.42 16.05 -8.15
CA ALA A 230 -1.13 16.00 -6.72
C ALA A 230 -1.41 14.61 -6.13
N ALA A 231 -2.44 13.92 -6.62
CA ALA A 231 -2.75 12.55 -6.24
C ALA A 231 -1.65 11.57 -6.68
N VAL A 232 -1.12 11.70 -7.90
CA VAL A 232 0.00 10.86 -8.39
C VAL A 232 1.27 11.11 -7.59
N LYS A 233 1.61 12.37 -7.32
CA LYS A 233 2.77 12.70 -6.47
C LYS A 233 2.58 12.20 -5.03
N GLY A 234 1.40 12.34 -4.45
CA GLY A 234 1.09 11.82 -3.12
C GLY A 234 1.17 10.30 -3.05
N GLY A 235 0.58 9.60 -4.02
CA GLY A 235 0.61 8.15 -4.13
C GLY A 235 2.01 7.60 -4.37
N SER A 236 2.93 8.40 -4.90
CA SER A 236 4.31 7.97 -5.16
C SER A 236 5.14 7.69 -3.90
N ILE A 237 4.66 8.15 -2.73
CA ILE A 237 5.27 7.82 -1.43
C ILE A 237 5.23 6.32 -1.14
N SER A 238 4.19 5.61 -1.57
CA SER A 238 4.09 4.16 -1.39
C SER A 238 5.23 3.40 -2.08
N GLY A 239 5.88 4.01 -3.08
CA GLY A 239 7.04 3.45 -3.77
C GLY A 239 8.18 3.09 -2.82
N VAL A 240 8.37 3.80 -1.71
CA VAL A 240 9.41 3.47 -0.72
C VAL A 240 9.11 2.14 -0.02
N ALA A 241 7.89 1.95 0.45
CA ALA A 241 7.47 0.71 1.11
C ALA A 241 7.49 -0.49 0.15
N ILE A 242 7.10 -0.28 -1.11
CA ILE A 242 7.13 -1.32 -2.14
C ILE A 242 8.55 -1.82 -2.41
N CYS A 243 9.55 -0.94 -2.30
CA CYS A 243 10.94 -1.36 -2.44
C CYS A 243 11.35 -2.37 -1.35
N ASP A 244 10.84 -2.22 -0.12
CA ASP A 244 11.06 -3.17 0.97
C ASP A 244 10.23 -4.46 0.78
N ASP A 245 8.95 -4.36 0.39
CA ASP A 245 8.06 -5.52 0.14
C ASP A 245 8.57 -6.41 -1.02
N TYR A 246 9.00 -5.79 -2.12
CA TYR A 246 9.49 -6.50 -3.31
C TYR A 246 10.96 -6.94 -3.19
N ALA A 247 11.62 -6.71 -2.04
CA ALA A 247 13.05 -6.91 -1.86
C ALA A 247 13.52 -8.33 -2.22
N ALA A 248 12.73 -9.34 -1.83
CA ALA A 248 13.07 -10.76 -2.00
C ALA A 248 13.34 -11.17 -3.46
N PHE A 249 12.78 -10.44 -4.44
CA PHE A 249 12.90 -10.74 -5.87
C PHE A 249 13.40 -9.56 -6.71
N SER A 250 13.70 -8.42 -6.08
CA SER A 250 14.20 -7.22 -6.75
C SER A 250 15.50 -6.67 -6.15
N ILE A 251 16.24 -7.49 -5.40
CA ILE A 251 17.47 -7.03 -4.72
C ILE A 251 18.49 -6.39 -5.68
N LYS A 252 18.53 -6.86 -6.93
CA LYS A 252 19.41 -6.38 -8.01
C LYS A 252 18.92 -5.08 -8.69
N ASP A 253 17.69 -4.65 -8.44
CA ASP A 253 17.06 -3.50 -9.10
C ASP A 253 17.45 -2.17 -8.44
N HIS A 254 18.75 -1.99 -8.16
CA HIS A 254 19.25 -0.84 -7.38
C HIS A 254 18.95 0.51 -8.06
N GLU A 255 19.16 0.64 -9.38
CA GLU A 255 18.88 1.89 -10.10
C GLU A 255 17.38 2.23 -10.10
N ILE A 256 16.51 1.23 -10.25
CA ILE A 256 15.06 1.43 -10.21
C ILE A 256 14.62 1.86 -8.81
N ARG A 257 15.19 1.23 -7.78
CA ARG A 257 14.96 1.61 -6.38
C ARG A 257 15.38 3.05 -6.12
N LEU A 258 16.58 3.44 -6.57
CA LEU A 258 17.07 4.81 -6.46
C LEU A 258 16.12 5.81 -7.13
N ARG A 259 15.62 5.49 -8.33
CA ARG A 259 14.67 6.35 -9.05
C ARG A 259 13.34 6.50 -8.31
N ILE A 260 12.74 5.39 -7.87
CA ILE A 260 11.46 5.39 -7.15
C ILE A 260 11.58 6.15 -5.83
N VAL A 261 12.59 5.81 -5.02
CA VAL A 261 12.82 6.44 -3.71
C VAL A 261 13.20 7.91 -3.87
N GLY A 262 14.02 8.24 -4.88
CA GLY A 262 14.35 9.61 -5.23
C GLY A 262 13.10 10.42 -5.54
N PHE A 263 12.25 9.95 -6.44
CA PHE A 263 11.01 10.66 -6.79
C PHE A 263 10.06 10.81 -5.58
N ALA A 264 9.86 9.75 -4.80
CA ALA A 264 9.05 9.78 -3.58
C ALA A 264 9.57 10.85 -2.58
N LEU A 265 10.88 10.91 -2.35
CA LEU A 265 11.48 11.92 -1.48
C LEU A 265 11.32 13.34 -2.04
N GLY A 266 11.42 13.50 -3.37
CA GLY A 266 11.12 14.74 -4.07
C GLY A 266 9.67 15.19 -3.83
N CYS A 267 8.69 14.27 -3.97
CA CYS A 267 7.29 14.54 -3.66
C CYS A 267 7.10 14.96 -2.20
N ALA A 268 7.71 14.24 -1.25
CA ALA A 268 7.62 14.60 0.17
C ALA A 268 8.20 15.98 0.47
N TYR A 269 9.27 16.39 -0.21
CA TYR A 269 9.82 17.73 -0.09
C TYR A 269 8.84 18.79 -0.62
N GLU A 270 8.25 18.57 -1.81
CA GLU A 270 7.31 19.51 -2.44
C GLU A 270 6.03 19.71 -1.62
N PHE A 271 5.46 18.63 -1.08
CA PHE A 271 4.26 18.70 -0.23
C PHE A 271 4.56 19.23 1.17
N GLY A 272 5.71 18.85 1.74
CA GLY A 272 6.01 19.03 3.14
C GLY A 272 4.96 18.37 4.06
N ARG A 273 4.66 19.02 5.19
CA ARG A 273 3.66 18.56 6.18
C ARG A 273 3.97 17.15 6.70
N GLN A 274 2.93 16.37 6.99
CA GLN A 274 2.98 15.00 7.49
C GLN A 274 3.40 13.99 6.41
N LEU A 275 3.59 14.40 5.14
CA LEU A 275 3.99 13.47 4.07
C LEU A 275 5.42 12.95 4.28
N VAL A 276 6.29 13.79 4.88
CA VAL A 276 7.63 13.36 5.30
C VAL A 276 7.55 12.29 6.39
N ASN A 277 6.60 12.41 7.33
CA ASN A 277 6.36 11.38 8.35
C ASN A 277 5.84 10.09 7.71
N ALA A 278 4.95 10.20 6.72
CA ALA A 278 4.35 9.05 6.04
C ALA A 278 5.35 8.19 5.26
N ILE A 279 6.49 8.76 4.81
CA ILE A 279 7.61 7.95 4.27
C ILE A 279 8.07 6.93 5.30
N ILE A 280 8.21 7.32 6.57
CA ILE A 280 8.76 6.48 7.63
C ILE A 280 7.80 5.33 7.98
N ASP A 281 6.51 5.49 7.72
CA ASP A 281 5.52 4.45 7.96
C ASP A 281 5.82 3.17 7.17
N GLY A 282 6.47 3.27 6.00
CA GLY A 282 6.95 2.11 5.24
C GLY A 282 7.96 1.25 5.99
N SER A 283 8.63 1.78 7.01
CA SER A 283 9.55 1.01 7.84
C SER A 283 8.83 0.18 8.91
N MET A 284 7.53 0.38 9.10
CA MET A 284 6.77 -0.13 10.25
C MET A 284 6.00 -1.42 9.96
N LEU A 285 6.17 -2.05 8.80
CA LEU A 285 5.32 -3.17 8.36
C LEU A 285 5.20 -4.28 9.41
N GLN A 286 6.28 -4.57 10.14
CA GLN A 286 6.33 -5.61 11.19
C GLN A 286 6.16 -5.05 12.63
N CYS A 287 5.66 -3.82 12.79
CA CYS A 287 5.41 -3.24 14.11
C CYS A 287 4.21 -3.93 14.79
N VAL A 288 4.30 -4.01 16.12
CA VAL A 288 3.24 -4.58 16.96
C VAL A 288 2.60 -3.48 17.80
N GLY A 289 1.27 -3.42 17.79
CA GLY A 289 0.50 -2.46 18.57
C GLY A 289 0.39 -2.82 20.07
N THR A 290 -0.30 -1.98 20.82
CA THR A 290 -0.37 -2.06 22.29
C THR A 290 -1.74 -2.44 22.86
N SER A 291 -2.76 -2.61 22.03
CA SER A 291 -4.13 -2.91 22.45
C SER A 291 -4.32 -4.39 22.82
N ASP A 292 -5.25 -4.66 23.73
CA ASP A 292 -5.73 -6.00 24.06
C ASP A 292 -7.03 -6.36 23.33
N GLN A 293 -7.55 -5.47 22.47
CA GLN A 293 -8.78 -5.69 21.73
C GLN A 293 -8.65 -6.85 20.72
N LEU A 294 -9.67 -7.70 20.69
CA LEU A 294 -9.79 -8.87 19.82
C LEU A 294 -11.04 -8.76 18.95
N THR A 295 -11.04 -7.79 18.03
CA THR A 295 -12.17 -7.49 17.14
C THR A 295 -11.73 -7.39 15.68
N ILE A 296 -12.70 -7.33 14.76
CA ILE A 296 -12.43 -7.09 13.33
C ILE A 296 -11.77 -5.73 13.11
N GLU A 297 -12.20 -4.70 13.83
CA GLU A 297 -11.64 -3.35 13.72
C GLU A 297 -10.16 -3.33 14.14
N ALA A 298 -9.80 -4.10 15.18
CA ALA A 298 -8.40 -4.28 15.57
C ALA A 298 -7.61 -5.05 14.49
N ALA A 299 -8.21 -6.03 13.81
CA ALA A 299 -7.58 -6.68 12.66
C ALA A 299 -7.36 -5.70 11.50
N MET A 300 -8.34 -4.87 11.15
CA MET A 300 -8.20 -3.84 10.12
C MET A 300 -7.08 -2.84 10.48
N ALA A 301 -7.02 -2.38 11.73
CA ALA A 301 -5.98 -1.48 12.22
C ALA A 301 -4.57 -2.08 12.14
N TRP A 302 -4.42 -3.35 12.51
CA TRP A 302 -3.15 -4.09 12.33
C TRP A 302 -2.73 -4.11 10.87
N ARG A 303 -3.67 -4.43 9.97
CA ARG A 303 -3.43 -4.51 8.54
C ARG A 303 -3.01 -3.16 7.95
N VAL A 304 -3.49 -2.02 8.46
CA VAL A 304 -3.02 -0.69 8.02
C VAL A 304 -1.51 -0.52 8.18
N ILE A 305 -0.96 -1.00 9.30
CA ILE A 305 0.49 -0.93 9.57
C ILE A 305 1.25 -1.86 8.62
N ASN A 306 0.82 -3.12 8.54
CA ASN A 306 1.53 -4.14 7.78
C ASN A 306 1.39 -3.97 6.25
N GLY A 307 0.31 -3.36 5.77
CA GLY A 307 0.12 -2.97 4.38
C GLY A 307 0.57 -1.54 4.03
N CYS A 308 1.04 -0.75 5.00
CA CYS A 308 1.46 0.65 4.83
C CYS A 308 0.47 1.52 4.03
N THR A 309 -0.81 1.50 4.39
CA THR A 309 -1.82 2.35 3.72
C THR A 309 -1.90 3.77 4.30
N SER A 310 -1.18 4.03 5.40
CA SER A 310 -1.11 5.34 6.06
C SER A 310 -0.90 6.53 5.11
N PRO A 311 0.00 6.48 4.09
CA PRO A 311 0.24 7.59 3.15
C PRO A 311 -1.00 8.07 2.36
N ASN A 312 -2.03 7.23 2.23
CA ASN A 312 -3.22 7.54 1.42
C ASN A 312 -4.25 8.39 2.18
N SER A 313 -4.00 8.69 3.45
CA SER A 313 -4.90 9.44 4.32
C SER A 313 -5.07 10.90 3.92
N GLY A 314 -6.32 11.38 3.82
CA GLY A 314 -6.63 12.81 3.62
C GLY A 314 -6.12 13.70 4.76
N TYR A 315 -5.90 13.15 5.96
CA TYR A 315 -5.29 13.84 7.09
C TYR A 315 -3.87 14.32 6.77
N ILE A 316 -3.06 13.50 6.10
CA ILE A 316 -1.68 13.83 5.73
C ILE A 316 -1.62 15.09 4.86
N PHE A 317 -2.64 15.24 4.00
CA PHE A 317 -2.78 16.39 3.10
C PHE A 317 -3.56 17.56 3.72
N GLY A 318 -3.96 17.46 4.99
CA GLY A 318 -4.74 18.47 5.71
C GLY A 318 -6.14 18.67 5.15
N LYS A 319 -6.74 17.61 4.61
CA LYS A 319 -8.08 17.60 4.01
C LYS A 319 -9.15 17.01 4.94
N GLU A 320 -8.73 16.30 5.97
CA GLU A 320 -9.58 15.58 6.90
C GLU A 320 -9.08 15.70 8.34
N SER A 321 -9.94 15.43 9.31
CA SER A 321 -9.52 15.17 10.69
C SER A 321 -8.77 13.83 10.79
N LEU A 322 -8.11 13.59 11.94
CA LEU A 322 -7.37 12.35 12.15
C LEU A 322 -8.28 11.13 12.00
N GLU A 323 -9.45 11.11 12.67
CA GLU A 323 -10.38 9.96 12.63
C GLU A 323 -10.96 9.71 11.24
N GLU A 324 -11.34 10.77 10.53
CA GLU A 324 -11.79 10.67 9.12
C GLU A 324 -10.69 10.09 8.23
N GLY A 325 -9.44 10.52 8.45
CA GLY A 325 -8.26 10.06 7.73
C GLY A 325 -7.90 8.59 7.97
N LEU A 326 -8.40 7.95 9.04
CA LEU A 326 -8.21 6.52 9.29
C LEU A 326 -9.13 5.65 8.43
N VAL A 327 -10.25 6.20 7.92
CA VAL A 327 -11.23 5.42 7.15
C VAL A 327 -10.62 4.89 5.86
N ILE A 328 -9.94 5.75 5.08
CA ILE A 328 -9.39 5.34 3.79
C ILE A 328 -8.34 4.24 3.96
N THR A 329 -7.49 4.35 4.97
CA THR A 329 -6.37 3.44 5.20
C THR A 329 -6.87 2.06 5.64
N GLU A 330 -7.85 2.01 6.53
CA GLU A 330 -8.50 0.78 7.00
C GLU A 330 -9.32 0.10 5.91
N VAL A 331 -10.09 0.86 5.13
CA VAL A 331 -10.91 0.30 4.04
C VAL A 331 -10.03 -0.24 2.91
N GLU A 332 -8.98 0.48 2.54
CA GLU A 332 -8.07 0.08 1.46
C GLU A 332 -7.48 -1.31 1.72
N ILE A 333 -6.87 -1.50 2.89
CA ILE A 333 -6.25 -2.78 3.21
C ILE A 333 -7.28 -3.89 3.46
N ALA A 334 -8.44 -3.57 4.01
CA ALA A 334 -9.48 -4.57 4.25
C ALA A 334 -10.09 -5.10 2.94
N ILE A 335 -10.25 -4.25 1.92
CA ILE A 335 -10.65 -4.70 0.58
C ILE A 335 -9.55 -5.56 -0.07
N HIS A 336 -8.28 -5.20 0.15
CA HIS A 336 -7.16 -6.02 -0.32
C HIS A 336 -7.20 -7.42 0.32
N ASP A 337 -7.34 -7.49 1.65
CA ASP A 337 -7.45 -8.75 2.39
C ASP A 337 -8.60 -9.62 1.86
N LEU A 338 -9.78 -9.04 1.61
CA LEU A 338 -10.95 -9.77 1.09
C LEU A 338 -10.67 -10.38 -0.27
N LEU A 339 -10.06 -9.63 -1.20
CA LEU A 339 -9.83 -10.08 -2.57
C LEU A 339 -8.61 -11.02 -2.69
N ASP A 340 -7.69 -11.00 -1.71
CA ASP A 340 -6.47 -11.80 -1.74
C ASP A 340 -6.49 -13.02 -0.81
N TRP A 341 -7.53 -13.17 -0.01
CA TRP A 341 -7.57 -14.12 1.11
C TRP A 341 -7.19 -15.56 0.74
N ARG A 342 -7.67 -16.05 -0.41
CA ARG A 342 -7.34 -17.39 -0.93
C ARG A 342 -5.83 -17.56 -1.13
N SER A 343 -5.20 -16.60 -1.79
CA SER A 343 -3.78 -16.63 -2.10
C SER A 343 -2.95 -16.57 -0.82
N ASP A 344 -3.36 -15.75 0.14
CA ASP A 344 -2.65 -15.64 1.42
C ASP A 344 -2.74 -16.94 2.22
N VAL A 345 -3.92 -17.57 2.30
CA VAL A 345 -4.08 -18.87 2.96
C VAL A 345 -3.26 -19.95 2.24
N ALA A 346 -3.29 -20.01 0.91
CA ALA A 346 -2.51 -20.97 0.13
C ALA A 346 -0.99 -20.77 0.32
N ALA A 347 -0.53 -19.53 0.42
CA ALA A 347 0.86 -19.19 0.72
C ALA A 347 1.24 -19.47 2.19
N GLY A 348 0.28 -19.73 3.07
CA GLY A 348 0.49 -19.79 4.52
C GLY A 348 0.82 -18.41 5.12
N ASN A 349 0.50 -17.33 4.41
CA ASN A 349 0.65 -15.98 4.90
C ASN A 349 -0.46 -15.68 5.93
N HIS A 350 -0.05 -15.23 7.11
CA HIS A 350 -0.98 -14.88 8.18
C HIS A 350 -1.43 -13.42 8.09
N GLU A 351 -0.75 -12.59 7.31
CA GLU A 351 -0.99 -11.14 7.16
C GLU A 351 -2.28 -10.82 6.38
N ASN A 352 -3.42 -11.26 6.91
CA ASN A 352 -4.74 -11.06 6.33
C ASN A 352 -5.81 -10.94 7.43
N GLY A 353 -6.60 -9.87 7.40
CA GLY A 353 -7.60 -9.61 8.44
C GLY A 353 -8.78 -10.59 8.45
N VAL A 354 -9.09 -11.24 7.32
CA VAL A 354 -10.13 -12.28 7.27
C VAL A 354 -9.65 -13.56 7.95
N SER A 355 -8.36 -13.91 7.80
CA SER A 355 -7.74 -14.99 8.59
C SER A 355 -7.77 -14.68 10.09
N ALA A 356 -7.49 -13.44 10.50
CA ALA A 356 -7.65 -13.03 11.88
C ALA A 356 -9.09 -13.21 12.39
N ALA A 357 -10.08 -12.79 11.61
CA ALA A 357 -11.50 -12.98 11.92
C ALA A 357 -11.86 -14.48 12.11
N TYR A 358 -11.33 -15.37 11.27
CA TYR A 358 -11.51 -16.82 11.45
C TYR A 358 -10.90 -17.30 12.77
N GLY A 359 -9.66 -16.93 13.08
CA GLY A 359 -8.97 -17.38 14.30
C GLY A 359 -9.60 -16.85 15.60
N LEU A 360 -10.31 -15.72 15.53
CA LEU A 360 -11.17 -15.18 16.59
C LEU A 360 -12.46 -16.00 16.81
N GLY A 361 -12.76 -16.97 15.94
CA GLY A 361 -13.93 -17.85 16.02
C GLY A 361 -15.19 -17.26 15.40
N ILE A 362 -15.06 -16.29 14.48
CA ILE A 362 -16.21 -15.72 13.76
C ILE A 362 -16.72 -16.74 12.75
N LYS A 363 -18.02 -17.06 12.83
CA LYS A 363 -18.64 -18.15 12.05
C LYS A 363 -18.61 -17.93 10.53
N ASP A 364 -18.87 -16.71 10.07
CA ASP A 364 -18.77 -16.30 8.66
C ASP A 364 -17.79 -15.12 8.58
N PRO A 365 -16.47 -15.40 8.65
CA PRO A 365 -15.46 -14.36 8.80
C PRO A 365 -15.40 -13.46 7.57
N PHE A 366 -15.55 -14.02 6.36
CA PHE A 366 -15.55 -13.24 5.12
C PHE A 366 -16.67 -12.20 5.11
N HIS A 367 -17.90 -12.62 5.39
CA HIS A 367 -19.04 -11.70 5.42
C HIS A 367 -18.93 -10.66 6.53
N ALA A 368 -18.57 -11.10 7.74
CA ALA A 368 -18.44 -10.20 8.87
C ALA A 368 -17.38 -9.12 8.60
N TYR A 369 -16.25 -9.50 7.98
CA TYR A 369 -15.19 -8.58 7.61
C TYR A 369 -15.62 -7.63 6.48
N LEU A 370 -16.31 -8.13 5.44
CA LEU A 370 -16.91 -7.30 4.39
C LEU A 370 -17.91 -6.28 4.95
N GLU A 371 -18.84 -6.72 5.80
CA GLU A 371 -19.85 -5.85 6.39
C GLU A 371 -19.21 -4.77 7.29
N ALA A 372 -18.22 -5.15 8.11
CA ALA A 372 -17.45 -4.20 8.93
C ALA A 372 -16.70 -3.18 8.06
N THR A 373 -16.06 -3.63 6.99
CA THR A 373 -15.37 -2.76 6.01
C THR A 373 -16.34 -1.77 5.38
N LEU A 374 -17.51 -2.21 4.94
CA LEU A 374 -18.54 -1.35 4.36
C LEU A 374 -19.11 -0.37 5.37
N LYS A 375 -19.33 -0.78 6.62
CA LYS A 375 -19.74 0.12 7.71
C LYS A 375 -18.68 1.18 8.00
N ARG A 376 -17.40 0.80 7.97
CA ARG A 376 -16.30 1.75 8.12
C ARG A 376 -16.26 2.72 6.95
N ALA A 377 -16.39 2.24 5.71
CA ALA A 377 -16.52 3.08 4.52
C ALA A 377 -17.71 4.06 4.64
N ALA A 378 -18.85 3.64 5.18
CA ALA A 378 -20.02 4.50 5.36
C ALA A 378 -19.82 5.62 6.38
N SER A 379 -18.86 5.49 7.31
CA SER A 379 -18.52 6.55 8.26
C SER A 379 -17.82 7.75 7.61
N ASN A 380 -17.16 7.54 6.47
CA ASN A 380 -16.67 8.60 5.59
C ASN A 380 -16.75 8.11 4.13
N PRO A 381 -17.91 8.26 3.48
CA PRO A 381 -18.21 7.65 2.19
C PRO A 381 -17.22 7.97 1.08
N ARG A 382 -16.71 9.22 1.03
CA ARG A 382 -15.75 9.64 0.00
C ARG A 382 -14.45 8.85 0.11
N SER A 383 -13.89 8.78 1.31
CA SER A 383 -12.72 7.97 1.62
C SER A 383 -12.96 6.48 1.33
N GLY A 384 -14.08 5.94 1.82
CA GLY A 384 -14.43 4.54 1.62
C GLY A 384 -14.61 4.14 0.16
N GLY A 385 -15.36 4.92 -0.63
CA GLY A 385 -15.65 4.62 -2.03
C GLY A 385 -14.41 4.65 -2.92
N TYR A 386 -13.51 5.60 -2.70
CA TYR A 386 -12.27 5.71 -3.47
C TYR A 386 -11.25 4.63 -3.07
N ALA A 387 -11.12 4.29 -1.79
CA ALA A 387 -10.30 3.16 -1.34
C ALA A 387 -10.76 1.83 -1.97
N ILE A 388 -12.07 1.54 -1.92
CA ILE A 388 -12.66 0.35 -2.55
C ILE A 388 -12.31 0.32 -4.04
N ALA A 389 -12.55 1.41 -4.75
CA ALA A 389 -12.31 1.51 -6.19
C ALA A 389 -10.83 1.27 -6.55
N ALA A 390 -9.91 1.90 -5.82
CA ALA A 390 -8.48 1.80 -6.07
C ALA A 390 -7.95 0.37 -5.93
N ILE A 391 -8.41 -0.36 -4.91
CA ILE A 391 -7.92 -1.72 -4.64
C ILE A 391 -8.59 -2.74 -5.56
N VAL A 392 -9.86 -2.52 -5.91
CA VAL A 392 -10.52 -3.32 -6.94
C VAL A 392 -9.87 -3.11 -8.30
N TYR A 393 -9.46 -1.87 -8.63
CA TYR A 393 -8.63 -1.61 -9.81
C TYR A 393 -7.36 -2.45 -9.78
N MET A 394 -6.59 -2.41 -8.68
CA MET A 394 -5.34 -3.16 -8.54
C MET A 394 -5.56 -4.67 -8.76
N HIS A 395 -6.54 -5.26 -8.08
CA HIS A 395 -6.79 -6.70 -8.13
C HIS A 395 -7.19 -7.22 -9.52
N PHE A 396 -7.92 -6.43 -10.30
CA PHE A 396 -8.38 -6.82 -11.64
C PHE A 396 -7.47 -6.36 -12.80
N THR A 397 -6.43 -5.57 -12.51
CA THR A 397 -5.53 -5.04 -13.56
C THR A 397 -4.06 -5.36 -13.35
N SER A 398 -3.60 -5.54 -12.10
CA SER A 398 -2.22 -5.91 -11.80
C SER A 398 -1.91 -7.31 -12.30
N VAL A 399 -0.66 -7.50 -12.71
CA VAL A 399 -0.15 -8.80 -13.17
C VAL A 399 -0.03 -9.82 -12.05
N ARG A 400 0.01 -9.37 -10.78
CA ARG A 400 0.24 -10.23 -9.62
C ARG A 400 -1.04 -10.91 -9.14
N TYR A 401 -2.16 -10.18 -9.09
CA TYR A 401 -3.33 -10.62 -8.31
C TYR A 401 -4.35 -11.45 -9.07
N GLY A 402 -4.53 -11.25 -10.38
CA GLY A 402 -5.31 -12.16 -11.22
C GLY A 402 -6.75 -12.43 -10.77
N ALA A 403 -7.42 -11.49 -10.08
CA ALA A 403 -8.73 -11.71 -9.46
C ALA A 403 -9.83 -12.19 -10.44
N TYR A 404 -9.63 -11.96 -11.74
CA TYR A 404 -10.53 -12.36 -12.82
C TYR A 404 -10.61 -13.88 -13.05
N ASP A 405 -9.63 -14.67 -12.61
CA ASP A 405 -9.56 -16.13 -12.84
C ASP A 405 -10.45 -16.94 -11.87
N TYR A 406 -10.95 -16.31 -10.80
CA TYR A 406 -11.87 -16.99 -9.88
C TYR A 406 -13.24 -17.19 -10.53
N HIS A 407 -13.65 -18.46 -10.63
CA HIS A 407 -14.90 -18.87 -11.23
C HIS A 407 -15.55 -19.99 -10.43
N GLY A 408 -16.87 -20.00 -10.34
CA GLY A 408 -17.58 -21.08 -9.65
C GLY A 408 -18.98 -20.69 -9.23
N THR A 409 -19.56 -21.53 -8.39
CA THR A 409 -20.80 -21.20 -7.69
C THR A 409 -20.52 -20.23 -6.55
N HIS A 410 -21.41 -19.26 -6.38
CA HIS A 410 -21.34 -18.30 -5.28
C HIS A 410 -22.70 -18.23 -4.58
N GLY A 411 -22.68 -17.81 -3.32
CA GLY A 411 -23.91 -17.54 -2.56
C GLY A 411 -24.71 -16.36 -3.13
N GLY A 412 -25.90 -16.15 -2.58
CA GLY A 412 -26.70 -14.96 -2.87
C GLY A 412 -26.08 -13.69 -2.29
N ALA A 413 -26.42 -12.54 -2.88
CA ALA A 413 -26.03 -11.23 -2.36
C ALA A 413 -26.61 -10.97 -0.96
N CYS A 414 -25.83 -10.36 -0.08
CA CYS A 414 -26.32 -9.86 1.19
C CYS A 414 -26.99 -8.49 0.98
N SER A 415 -28.29 -8.40 1.27
CA SER A 415 -29.06 -7.17 1.07
C SER A 415 -28.53 -5.99 1.88
N GLU A 416 -28.00 -6.25 3.08
CA GLU A 416 -27.43 -5.18 3.92
C GLU A 416 -26.10 -4.67 3.36
N CYS A 417 -25.21 -5.56 2.92
CA CYS A 417 -23.96 -5.14 2.25
C CYS A 417 -24.25 -4.33 0.98
N VAL A 418 -25.24 -4.74 0.18
CA VAL A 418 -25.67 -3.97 -1.01
C VAL A 418 -26.17 -2.59 -0.62
N ARG A 419 -27.03 -2.50 0.40
CA ARG A 419 -27.60 -1.24 0.89
C ARG A 419 -26.50 -0.30 1.39
N ILE A 420 -25.56 -0.78 2.21
CA ILE A 420 -24.46 0.03 2.72
C ILE A 420 -23.56 0.49 1.57
N LEU A 421 -23.22 -0.37 0.62
CA LEU A 421 -22.39 0.01 -0.53
C LEU A 421 -23.07 1.05 -1.44
N GLN A 422 -24.41 0.99 -1.57
CA GLN A 422 -25.18 2.04 -2.24
C GLN A 422 -25.05 3.38 -1.52
N ASP A 423 -25.19 3.40 -0.19
CA ASP A 423 -25.03 4.61 0.62
C ASP A 423 -23.60 5.17 0.50
N VAL A 424 -22.57 4.31 0.56
CA VAL A 424 -21.17 4.69 0.36
C VAL A 424 -20.96 5.29 -1.03
N THR A 425 -21.46 4.63 -2.07
CA THR A 425 -21.33 5.08 -3.46
C THR A 425 -21.91 6.48 -3.65
N ILE A 426 -23.15 6.69 -3.20
CA ILE A 426 -23.84 7.98 -3.33
C ILE A 426 -23.15 9.04 -2.48
N GLY A 427 -22.78 8.70 -1.23
CA GLY A 427 -22.07 9.60 -0.33
C GLY A 427 -20.68 10.01 -0.84
N ALA A 428 -20.02 9.17 -1.63
CA ALA A 428 -18.75 9.48 -2.29
C ALA A 428 -18.89 10.44 -3.49
N GLY A 429 -20.12 10.75 -3.91
CA GLY A 429 -20.39 11.48 -5.15
C GLY A 429 -20.22 10.63 -6.41
N LEU A 430 -20.25 9.30 -6.28
CA LEU A 430 -20.14 8.34 -7.37
C LEU A 430 -21.52 7.78 -7.72
N VAL A 431 -21.60 7.08 -8.86
CA VAL A 431 -22.85 6.53 -9.38
C VAL A 431 -22.95 5.05 -9.05
N TRP A 432 -24.13 4.62 -8.58
CA TRP A 432 -24.47 3.20 -8.50
C TRP A 432 -24.73 2.67 -9.91
N ALA A 433 -23.72 2.04 -10.49
CA ALA A 433 -23.74 1.48 -11.83
C ALA A 433 -22.95 0.15 -11.83
N PRO A 434 -23.51 -0.93 -11.24
CA PRO A 434 -22.87 -2.24 -11.21
C PRO A 434 -22.44 -2.68 -12.62
N LYS A 435 -21.17 -3.00 -12.78
CA LYS A 435 -20.55 -3.38 -14.05
C LYS A 435 -19.76 -4.66 -13.89
N LEU A 436 -19.87 -5.57 -14.85
CA LEU A 436 -19.10 -6.82 -14.84
C LEU A 436 -17.59 -6.50 -14.80
N PRO A 437 -16.81 -7.07 -13.87
CA PRO A 437 -15.35 -6.95 -13.90
C PRO A 437 -14.75 -7.63 -15.15
N PRO A 438 -13.49 -7.31 -15.49
CA PRO A 438 -12.70 -8.08 -16.46
C PRO A 438 -12.73 -9.58 -16.12
N ARG A 439 -12.76 -10.44 -17.16
CA ARG A 439 -12.75 -11.91 -17.01
C ARG A 439 -11.46 -12.54 -17.53
N GLY A 440 -10.42 -11.72 -17.73
CA GLY A 440 -9.09 -12.12 -18.15
C GLY A 440 -8.13 -10.94 -18.15
N PHE A 441 -6.84 -11.20 -18.30
CA PHE A 441 -5.81 -10.16 -18.38
C PHE A 441 -6.02 -9.25 -19.61
N GLU A 442 -6.40 -9.81 -20.74
CA GLU A 442 -6.63 -9.12 -22.00
C GLU A 442 -7.85 -8.20 -21.92
N ASP A 443 -8.89 -8.62 -21.20
CA ASP A 443 -10.12 -7.84 -21.00
C ASP A 443 -9.84 -6.52 -20.25
N SER A 444 -8.85 -6.51 -19.36
CA SER A 444 -8.44 -5.31 -18.63
C SER A 444 -7.41 -4.44 -19.37
N ALA A 445 -7.02 -4.77 -20.60
CA ALA A 445 -6.03 -4.00 -21.36
C ALA A 445 -6.46 -2.55 -21.62
N GLY A 446 -7.76 -2.32 -21.84
CA GLY A 446 -8.31 -0.96 -21.97
C GLY A 446 -8.13 -0.15 -20.70
N THR A 447 -8.46 -0.73 -19.54
CA THR A 447 -8.33 -0.08 -18.24
C THR A 447 -6.87 0.16 -17.85
N ARG A 448 -5.96 -0.77 -18.14
CA ARG A 448 -4.52 -0.56 -17.95
C ARG A 448 -3.97 0.62 -18.75
N ARG A 449 -4.45 0.81 -20.00
CA ARG A 449 -4.08 2.00 -20.79
C ARG A 449 -4.56 3.29 -20.13
N LEU A 450 -5.76 3.30 -19.56
CA LEU A 450 -6.25 4.46 -18.79
C LEU A 450 -5.39 4.69 -17.54
N GLY A 451 -4.95 3.63 -16.85
CA GLY A 451 -4.00 3.73 -15.73
C GLY A 451 -2.66 4.34 -16.14
N LYS A 452 -2.14 3.99 -17.32
CA LYS A 452 -0.98 4.67 -17.90
C LYS A 452 -1.25 6.14 -18.18
N THR A 453 -2.38 6.49 -18.80
CA THR A 453 -2.77 7.89 -19.04
C THR A 453 -2.90 8.69 -17.75
N TRP A 454 -3.43 8.08 -16.69
CA TRP A 454 -3.48 8.70 -15.35
C TRP A 454 -2.09 9.11 -14.85
N ILE A 455 -1.09 8.24 -14.99
CA ILE A 455 0.29 8.47 -14.56
C ILE A 455 1.06 9.40 -15.49
N ASP A 456 0.95 9.19 -16.80
CA ASP A 456 1.79 9.86 -17.80
C ASP A 456 1.23 11.20 -18.26
N GLU A 457 -0.05 11.49 -17.97
CA GLU A 457 -0.69 12.73 -18.39
C GLU A 457 -1.45 13.45 -17.27
N PHE A 458 -1.51 12.89 -16.06
CA PHE A 458 -2.31 13.41 -14.94
C PHE A 458 -3.77 13.67 -15.33
N LYS A 459 -4.37 12.75 -16.08
CA LYS A 459 -5.76 12.86 -16.54
C LYS A 459 -6.66 11.86 -15.83
N ASP A 460 -7.70 12.37 -15.18
CA ASP A 460 -8.81 11.53 -14.73
C ASP A 460 -9.62 11.03 -15.93
N CYS A 461 -9.67 9.72 -16.10
CA CYS A 461 -10.40 9.03 -17.16
C CYS A 461 -11.57 8.18 -16.60
N GLY A 462 -12.00 8.45 -15.37
CA GLY A 462 -13.12 7.74 -14.72
C GLY A 462 -12.74 6.37 -14.14
N LEU A 463 -11.46 6.12 -13.89
CA LEU A 463 -10.95 4.84 -13.35
C LEU A 463 -11.60 4.46 -12.01
N VAL A 464 -11.81 5.44 -11.13
CA VAL A 464 -12.47 5.25 -9.83
C VAL A 464 -13.90 4.75 -10.02
N GLN A 465 -14.68 5.41 -10.88
CA GLN A 465 -16.06 5.02 -11.15
C GLN A 465 -16.16 3.64 -11.82
N GLU A 466 -15.28 3.37 -12.78
CA GLU A 466 -15.20 2.09 -13.49
C GLU A 466 -14.96 0.93 -12.51
N SER A 467 -13.95 1.07 -11.65
CA SER A 467 -13.52 0.02 -10.73
C SER A 467 -14.49 -0.15 -9.56
N LEU A 468 -15.11 0.94 -9.08
CA LEU A 468 -16.21 0.83 -8.12
C LEU A 468 -17.41 0.09 -8.72
N GLY A 469 -17.71 0.31 -10.00
CA GLY A 469 -18.75 -0.43 -10.72
C GLY A 469 -18.53 -1.95 -10.70
N TRP A 470 -17.27 -2.40 -10.80
CA TRP A 470 -16.90 -3.81 -10.65
C TRP A 470 -17.20 -4.35 -9.26
N PHE A 471 -16.83 -3.60 -8.21
CA PHE A 471 -17.12 -4.01 -6.84
C PHE A 471 -18.63 -4.03 -6.54
N GLN A 472 -19.35 -3.03 -7.03
CA GLN A 472 -20.82 -2.99 -6.96
C GLN A 472 -21.43 -4.24 -7.57
N HIS A 473 -20.93 -4.69 -8.72
CA HIS A 473 -21.36 -5.94 -9.36
C HIS A 473 -21.07 -7.16 -8.49
N LEU A 474 -19.84 -7.29 -7.98
CA LEU A 474 -19.44 -8.41 -7.12
C LEU A 474 -20.34 -8.51 -5.88
N VAL A 475 -20.63 -7.39 -5.22
CA VAL A 475 -21.48 -7.36 -4.02
C VAL A 475 -22.96 -7.57 -4.37
N SER A 476 -23.47 -6.94 -5.44
CA SER A 476 -24.90 -7.01 -5.79
C SER A 476 -25.34 -8.35 -6.38
N THR A 477 -24.40 -9.11 -6.94
CA THR A 477 -24.67 -10.46 -7.48
C THR A 477 -24.32 -11.57 -6.50
N GLY A 478 -23.51 -11.27 -5.48
CA GLY A 478 -22.94 -12.27 -4.57
C GLY A 478 -21.62 -12.89 -5.08
N GLU A 479 -21.14 -12.52 -6.27
CA GLU A 479 -19.86 -12.98 -6.82
C GLU A 479 -18.65 -12.61 -5.95
N ILE A 480 -18.77 -11.64 -5.04
CA ILE A 480 -17.74 -11.37 -4.02
C ILE A 480 -17.38 -12.62 -3.20
N ARG A 481 -18.29 -13.59 -3.05
CA ARG A 481 -18.02 -14.88 -2.39
C ARG A 481 -17.07 -15.79 -3.17
N LEU A 482 -16.72 -15.47 -4.41
CA LEU A 482 -15.66 -16.19 -5.12
C LEU A 482 -14.31 -16.04 -4.41
N PHE A 483 -14.09 -14.96 -3.67
CA PHE A 483 -12.87 -14.70 -2.89
C PHE A 483 -12.90 -15.31 -1.48
N ASP A 484 -14.07 -15.76 -1.02
CA ASP A 484 -14.24 -16.44 0.26
C ASP A 484 -13.59 -17.82 0.19
N VAL A 485 -12.49 -18.05 0.91
CA VAL A 485 -11.73 -19.31 0.86
C VAL A 485 -12.57 -20.53 1.24
N LEU A 486 -13.62 -20.33 2.05
CA LEU A 486 -14.54 -21.39 2.51
C LEU A 486 -15.63 -21.71 1.48
N ASN A 487 -15.83 -20.86 0.47
CA ASN A 487 -16.77 -21.12 -0.61
C ASN A 487 -16.12 -22.04 -1.66
N PRO A 488 -16.78 -23.13 -2.09
CA PRO A 488 -16.24 -23.99 -3.13
C PRO A 488 -16.27 -23.28 -4.50
N ILE A 489 -15.12 -23.22 -5.16
CA ILE A 489 -14.96 -22.68 -6.51
C ILE A 489 -14.23 -23.68 -7.42
N LYS A 490 -14.13 -23.38 -8.72
CA LYS A 490 -13.28 -24.16 -9.62
C LYS A 490 -11.82 -24.03 -9.21
N GLU A 491 -11.06 -25.11 -9.36
CA GLU A 491 -9.62 -25.10 -9.09
C GLU A 491 -8.92 -24.07 -9.98
N VAL A 492 -8.01 -23.32 -9.36
CA VAL A 492 -7.11 -22.35 -10.00
C VAL A 492 -5.74 -22.57 -9.39
N ASP A 493 -4.72 -22.72 -10.24
CA ASP A 493 -3.30 -22.89 -9.92
C ASP A 493 -2.98 -23.85 -8.72
N THR A 494 -3.79 -24.89 -8.50
CA THR A 494 -3.67 -25.83 -7.35
C THR A 494 -2.42 -26.72 -7.35
N GLU A 495 -1.64 -26.71 -8.42
CA GLU A 495 -0.37 -27.46 -8.55
C GLU A 495 0.88 -26.57 -8.41
N ALA A 496 0.71 -25.27 -8.20
CA ALA A 496 1.82 -24.33 -8.13
C ALA A 496 2.45 -24.29 -6.73
N ASP A 497 3.76 -24.59 -6.64
CA ASP A 497 4.52 -24.52 -5.40
C ASP A 497 5.05 -23.09 -5.16
N TRP A 498 4.79 -22.58 -3.95
CA TRP A 498 5.24 -21.27 -3.47
C TRP A 498 6.71 -21.27 -2.99
N ALA A 499 7.46 -22.36 -3.23
CA ALA A 499 8.86 -22.53 -2.81
C ALA A 499 9.90 -21.82 -3.69
#